data_AF-A0A0Q5VGF6-F1
#
_entry.id   AF-A0A0Q5VGF6-F1
#
_cell.length_a   1.000
_cell.length_b   1.000
_cell.length_c   1.000
_cell.angle_alpha   90.00
_cell.angle_beta   90.00
_cell.angle_gamma   90.00
#
_symmetry.space_group_name_H-M   'P 1'
#
loop_
_entity.id
_entity.type
_entity.pdbx_description
1 polymer ?
#
loop_
_entity_poly.entity_id
_entity_poly.type
_entity_poly.pdbx_seq_one_letter_code
_entity_poly.pdbx_strand_id
1 'polypeptide(L)'
;MSSDAEQIRPEVVDAIVAALTETDPSDLPEDATRAEKDAAKDRYFTRMVAGRDQRDRQVRAWELLLTRSYEDPPTWAQLFDDLPAGTETELAELYDALPEGAQTEYAQRYGTPAQA
;
A
#
# COMPACT_ATOMS: atom_id res chain seq x y z
N MET A 1 8.54 -41.60 14.42
CA MET A 1 8.99 -40.27 14.89
C MET A 1 8.07 -39.28 14.20
N SER A 2 7.02 -38.85 14.89
CA SER A 2 6.06 -37.90 14.34
C SER A 2 6.59 -36.50 14.61
N SER A 3 6.82 -35.73 13.54
CA SER A 3 7.17 -34.32 13.64
C SER A 3 5.94 -33.58 14.19
N ASP A 4 6.01 -33.19 15.46
CA ASP A 4 5.08 -32.23 16.07
C ASP A 4 5.30 -30.90 15.34
N ALA A 5 4.55 -30.68 14.26
CA ALA A 5 4.47 -29.36 13.66
C ALA A 5 3.67 -28.52 14.63
N GLU A 6 4.36 -27.71 15.45
CA GLU A 6 3.76 -26.71 16.33
C GLU A 6 2.67 -25.97 15.55
N GLN A 7 1.40 -26.26 15.88
CA GLN A 7 0.26 -25.73 15.15
C GLN A 7 0.18 -24.22 15.42
N ILE A 8 0.42 -23.42 14.39
CA ILE A 8 0.33 -21.96 14.47
C ILE A 8 -1.14 -21.57 14.62
N ARG A 9 -1.51 -20.98 15.76
CA ARG A 9 -2.85 -20.45 16.00
C ARG A 9 -2.99 -19.05 15.37
N PRO A 10 -3.91 -18.86 14.40
CA PRO A 10 -4.07 -17.56 13.73
C PRO A 10 -4.42 -16.41 14.69
N GLU A 11 -5.25 -16.68 15.70
CA GLU A 11 -5.68 -15.69 16.69
C GLU A 11 -4.53 -15.13 17.53
N VAL A 12 -3.53 -15.97 17.85
CA VAL A 12 -2.32 -15.56 18.58
C VAL A 12 -1.42 -14.72 17.69
N VAL A 13 -1.28 -15.11 16.42
CA VAL A 13 -0.53 -14.34 15.42
C VAL A 13 -1.15 -12.95 15.23
N ASP A 14 -2.47 -12.87 15.10
CA ASP A 14 -3.18 -11.60 14.91
C ASP A 14 -3.06 -10.69 16.16
N ALA A 15 -3.17 -11.25 17.37
CA ALA A 15 -2.96 -10.49 18.61
C ALA A 15 -1.53 -9.91 18.69
N ILE A 16 -0.51 -10.68 18.33
CA ILE A 16 0.88 -10.19 18.29
C ILE A 16 1.05 -9.11 17.23
N VAL A 17 0.43 -9.24 16.05
CA VAL A 17 0.49 -8.21 15.00
C VAL A 17 -0.20 -6.92 15.44
N ALA A 18 -1.34 -7.01 16.13
CA ALA A 18 -2.05 -5.85 16.69
C ALA A 18 -1.15 -5.11 17.71
N ALA A 19 -0.59 -5.84 18.67
CA ALA A 19 0.34 -5.31 19.67
C ALA A 19 1.55 -4.60 19.02
N LEU A 20 2.15 -5.18 17.97
CA LEU A 20 3.24 -4.55 17.23
C LEU A 20 2.81 -3.29 16.47
N THR A 21 1.59 -3.27 15.93
CA THR A 21 1.05 -2.13 15.17
C THR A 21 0.71 -0.95 16.08
N GLU A 22 0.13 -1.23 17.25
CA GLU A 22 -0.27 -0.22 18.24
C GLU A 22 0.89 0.19 19.16
N THR A 23 2.01 -0.54 19.10
CA THR A 23 3.13 -0.41 20.03
C THR A 23 2.70 -0.64 21.49
N ASP A 24 1.70 -1.51 21.69
CA ASP A 24 1.13 -1.85 23.00
C ASP A 24 1.25 -3.36 23.26
N PRO A 25 2.07 -3.80 24.22
CA PRO A 25 2.23 -5.21 24.54
C PRO A 25 1.15 -5.78 25.48
N SER A 26 0.16 -4.98 25.92
CA SER A 26 -0.78 -5.34 26.99
C SER A 26 -1.63 -6.58 26.69
N ASP A 27 -1.91 -6.85 25.41
CA ASP A 27 -2.74 -7.98 24.96
C ASP A 27 -1.92 -9.16 24.38
N LEU A 28 -0.61 -9.22 24.66
CA LEU A 28 0.23 -10.32 24.15
C LEU A 28 -0.13 -11.66 24.81
N PRO A 29 -0.37 -12.73 24.02
CA PRO A 29 -0.64 -14.05 24.58
C PRO A 29 0.59 -14.61 25.30
N GLU A 30 0.43 -14.98 26.58
CA GLU A 30 1.51 -15.51 27.42
C GLU A 30 2.03 -16.88 26.94
N ASP A 31 1.17 -17.65 26.28
CA ASP A 31 1.45 -19.00 25.78
C ASP A 31 1.93 -19.01 24.31
N ALA A 32 2.20 -17.84 23.72
CA ALA A 32 2.62 -17.73 22.34
C ALA A 32 3.94 -18.49 22.08
N THR A 33 3.85 -19.46 21.17
CA THR A 33 4.97 -20.29 20.73
C THR A 33 5.98 -19.48 19.90
N ARG A 34 7.15 -20.08 19.66
CA ARG A 34 8.16 -19.46 18.78
C ARG A 34 7.65 -19.36 17.34
N ALA A 35 7.01 -20.41 16.84
CA ALA A 35 6.47 -20.46 15.49
C ALA A 35 5.42 -19.36 15.26
N GLU A 36 4.53 -19.11 16.23
CA GLU A 36 3.53 -18.04 16.17
C GLU A 36 4.17 -16.64 16.20
N LYS A 37 5.19 -16.43 17.03
CA LYS A 37 5.93 -15.16 17.08
C LYS A 37 6.66 -14.87 15.76
N ASP A 38 7.24 -15.89 15.14
CA ASP A 38 7.94 -15.73 13.86
C ASP A 38 6.95 -15.46 12.71
N ALA A 39 5.80 -16.14 12.69
CA ALA A 39 4.72 -15.87 11.73
C ALA A 39 4.13 -14.45 11.89
N ALA A 40 3.94 -13.98 13.12
CA ALA A 40 3.46 -12.62 13.39
C ALA A 40 4.45 -11.55 12.92
N LYS A 41 5.75 -11.77 13.15
CA LYS A 41 6.80 -10.87 12.64
C LYS A 41 6.80 -10.81 11.12
N ASP A 42 6.78 -11.96 10.45
CA ASP A 42 6.76 -12.03 8.99
C ASP A 42 5.57 -11.25 8.41
N ARG A 43 4.37 -11.46 8.98
CA ARG A 43 3.15 -10.72 8.61
C ARG A 43 3.27 -9.21 8.88
N TYR A 44 3.77 -8.83 10.05
CA TYR A 44 3.96 -7.43 10.42
C TYR A 44 4.95 -6.72 9.48
N PHE A 45 6.11 -7.33 9.21
CA PHE A 45 7.11 -6.78 8.30
C PHE A 45 6.59 -6.70 6.86
N THR A 46 5.87 -7.72 6.39
CA THR A 46 5.23 -7.71 5.07
C THR A 46 4.24 -6.56 4.93
N ARG A 47 3.40 -6.32 5.95
CA ARG A 47 2.47 -5.18 5.98
C ARG A 47 3.20 -3.84 5.96
N MET A 48 4.30 -3.72 6.71
CA MET A 48 5.11 -2.50 6.72
C MET A 48 5.77 -2.23 5.36
N VAL A 49 6.31 -3.27 4.70
CA VAL A 49 6.89 -3.17 3.36
C VAL A 49 5.82 -2.75 2.36
N ALA A 50 4.66 -3.43 2.33
CA ALA A 50 3.55 -3.05 1.46
C ALA A 50 3.09 -1.60 1.68
N GLY A 51 3.02 -1.13 2.93
CA GLY A 51 2.69 0.26 3.25
C GLY A 51 3.78 1.27 2.84
N ARG A 52 5.05 0.87 2.80
CA ARG A 52 6.12 1.68 2.24
C ARG A 52 6.02 1.74 0.72
N ASP A 53 5.86 0.61 0.06
CA ASP A 53 5.72 0.53 -1.40
C ASP A 53 4.54 1.38 -1.89
N GLN A 54 3.41 1.36 -1.17
CA GLN A 54 2.27 2.22 -1.47
C GLN A 54 2.60 3.71 -1.35
N ARG A 55 3.31 4.12 -0.28
CA ARG A 55 3.71 5.52 -0.10
C ARG A 55 4.70 5.97 -1.16
N ASP A 56 5.66 5.13 -1.52
CA ASP A 56 6.63 5.41 -2.58
C ASP A 56 5.91 5.55 -3.94
N ARG A 57 4.91 4.71 -4.23
CA ARG A 57 4.04 4.86 -5.41
C ARG A 57 3.25 6.18 -5.39
N GLN A 58 2.68 6.57 -4.26
CA GLN A 58 1.96 7.84 -4.13
C GLN A 58 2.88 9.04 -4.39
N VAL A 59 4.12 9.02 -3.88
CA VAL A 59 5.11 10.08 -4.13
C VAL A 59 5.41 10.18 -5.62
N ARG A 60 5.69 9.05 -6.29
CA ARG A 60 5.94 9.04 -7.74
C ARG A 60 4.75 9.56 -8.55
N ALA A 61 3.54 9.16 -8.17
CA ALA A 61 2.32 9.66 -8.80
C ALA A 61 2.21 11.19 -8.67
N TRP A 62 2.49 11.74 -7.49
CA TRP A 62 2.50 13.19 -7.28
C TRP A 62 3.61 13.90 -8.05
N GLU A 63 4.80 13.31 -8.17
CA GLU A 63 5.90 13.86 -8.98
C GLU A 63 5.52 13.94 -10.47
N LEU A 64 4.82 12.93 -10.99
CA LEU A 64 4.31 12.94 -12.37
C LEU A 64 3.16 13.93 -12.58
N LEU A 65 2.31 14.15 -11.57
CA LEU A 65 1.19 15.07 -11.67
C LEU A 65 1.59 16.54 -11.48
N LEU A 66 2.58 16.82 -10.64
CA LEU A 66 3.05 18.17 -10.32
C LEU A 66 4.27 18.57 -11.17
N THR A 67 4.22 18.26 -12.46
CA THR A 67 5.30 18.54 -13.42
C THR A 67 5.56 20.03 -13.63
N ARG A 68 4.60 20.89 -13.27
CA ARG A 68 4.70 22.35 -13.37
C ARG A 68 4.15 23.05 -12.15
N SER A 69 4.74 24.20 -11.85
CA SER A 69 4.20 25.16 -10.90
C SER A 69 3.10 25.96 -11.56
N TYR A 70 1.91 25.96 -10.97
CA TYR A 70 0.76 26.76 -11.40
C TYR A 70 0.57 27.95 -10.44
N GLU A 71 0.13 29.09 -10.96
CA GLU A 71 -0.18 30.28 -10.14
C GLU A 71 -1.48 30.08 -9.35
N ASP A 72 -2.46 29.38 -9.92
CA ASP A 72 -3.70 28.94 -9.29
C ASP A 72 -3.73 27.40 -9.17
N PRO A 73 -4.48 26.82 -8.21
CA PRO A 73 -4.62 25.37 -8.12
C PRO A 73 -5.19 24.78 -9.42
N PRO A 74 -4.46 23.89 -10.13
CA PRO A 74 -4.91 23.35 -11.40
C PRO A 74 -6.05 22.35 -11.20
N THR A 75 -6.89 22.21 -12.22
CA THR A 75 -7.89 21.12 -12.29
C THR A 75 -7.23 19.81 -12.74
N TRP A 76 -7.84 18.66 -12.43
CA TRP A 76 -7.34 17.36 -12.91
C TRP A 76 -7.25 17.29 -14.43
N ALA A 77 -8.23 17.85 -15.14
CA ALA A 77 -8.20 17.92 -16.60
C ALA A 77 -6.98 18.70 -17.12
N GLN A 78 -6.68 19.87 -16.53
CA GLN A 78 -5.49 20.66 -16.89
C GLN A 78 -4.19 19.91 -16.59
N LEU A 79 -4.09 19.28 -15.41
CA LEU A 79 -2.91 18.49 -15.06
C LEU A 79 -2.66 17.38 -16.09
N PHE A 80 -3.71 16.69 -16.53
CA PHE A 80 -3.62 15.62 -17.53
C PHE A 80 -3.34 16.13 -18.95
N ASP A 81 -3.87 17.29 -19.33
CA ASP A 81 -3.59 17.94 -20.62
C ASP A 81 -2.13 18.36 -20.75
N ASP A 82 -1.49 18.72 -19.63
CA ASP A 82 -0.11 19.15 -19.56
C ASP A 82 0.91 18.00 -19.39
N LEU A 83 0.44 16.75 -19.31
CA LEU A 83 1.33 15.59 -19.18
C LEU A 83 2.16 15.36 -20.46
N PRO A 84 3.45 15.01 -20.31
CA PRO A 84 4.23 14.50 -21.43
C PRO A 84 3.60 13.26 -22.06
N ALA A 85 3.78 13.09 -23.37
CA ALA A 85 3.35 11.88 -24.05
C ALA A 85 4.06 10.64 -23.46
N GLY A 86 3.30 9.58 -23.17
CA GLY A 86 3.79 8.35 -22.55
C GLY A 86 3.57 8.29 -21.03
N THR A 87 3.29 9.42 -20.37
CA THR A 87 3.02 9.45 -18.93
C THR A 87 1.73 8.70 -18.57
N GLU A 88 0.79 8.53 -19.50
CA GLU A 88 -0.43 7.75 -19.30
C GLU A 88 -0.18 6.27 -18.98
N THR A 89 0.92 5.69 -19.47
CA THR A 89 1.28 4.29 -19.17
C THR A 89 1.80 4.16 -17.74
N GLU A 90 2.65 5.10 -17.32
CA GLU A 90 3.21 5.12 -15.97
C GLU A 90 2.13 5.44 -14.92
N LEU A 91 1.16 6.31 -15.25
CA LEU A 91 -0.01 6.54 -14.42
C LEU A 91 -0.94 5.32 -14.33
N ALA A 92 -1.00 4.47 -15.36
CA ALA A 92 -1.76 3.21 -15.31
C ALA A 92 -1.18 2.25 -14.26
N GLU A 93 0.14 2.15 -14.20
CA GLU A 93 0.87 1.31 -13.23
C GLU A 93 0.73 1.83 -11.79
N LEU A 94 0.50 3.13 -11.63
CA LEU A 94 0.33 3.80 -10.34
C LEU A 94 -1.14 4.07 -9.99
N TYR A 95 -2.10 3.48 -10.73
CA TYR A 95 -3.52 3.84 -10.62
C TYR A 95 -4.09 3.69 -9.20
N ASP A 96 -3.69 2.65 -8.47
CA ASP A 96 -4.07 2.42 -7.06
C ASP A 96 -3.51 3.47 -6.09
N ALA A 97 -2.43 4.12 -6.48
CA ALA A 97 -1.75 5.15 -5.70
C ALA A 97 -2.15 6.58 -6.11
N LEU A 98 -2.92 6.75 -7.18
CA LEU A 98 -3.39 8.06 -7.61
C LEU A 98 -4.41 8.64 -6.60
N PRO A 99 -4.45 9.97 -6.41
CA PRO A 99 -5.55 10.63 -5.72
C PRO A 99 -6.90 10.33 -6.41
N GLU A 100 -7.99 10.28 -5.64
CA GLU A 100 -9.33 9.91 -6.15
C GLU A 100 -9.77 10.74 -7.38
N GLY A 101 -9.47 12.04 -7.38
CA GLY A 101 -9.78 12.90 -8.51
C GLY A 101 -8.93 12.61 -9.76
N ALA A 102 -7.66 12.22 -9.59
CA ALA A 102 -6.82 11.77 -10.69
C ALA A 102 -7.25 10.40 -11.23
N GLN A 103 -7.68 9.47 -10.34
CA GLN A 103 -8.24 8.18 -10.76
C GLN A 103 -9.51 8.37 -11.59
N THR A 104 -10.36 9.33 -11.20
CA THR A 104 -11.59 9.67 -11.91
C THR A 104 -11.29 10.25 -13.30
N GLU A 105 -10.37 11.22 -13.39
CA GLU A 105 -9.97 11.82 -14.66
C GLU A 105 -9.31 10.78 -15.58
N TYR A 106 -8.40 9.96 -15.04
CA TYR A 106 -7.77 8.87 -15.78
C TYR A 106 -8.81 7.90 -16.34
N ALA A 107 -9.75 7.45 -15.51
CA ALA A 107 -10.79 6.52 -15.94
C ALA A 107 -11.72 7.12 -17.01
N GLN A 108 -12.01 8.42 -16.95
CA GLN A 108 -12.78 9.11 -17.98
C GLN A 108 -12.06 9.17 -19.33
N ARG A 109 -10.73 9.39 -19.32
CA ARG A 109 -9.92 9.55 -20.54
C ARG A 109 -9.48 8.24 -21.17
N TYR A 110 -9.06 7.29 -20.34
CA TYR A 110 -8.37 6.06 -20.78
C TYR A 110 -9.09 4.77 -20.35
N GLY A 111 -10.12 4.87 -19.50
CA GLY A 111 -10.77 3.72 -18.86
C GLY A 111 -10.05 3.27 -17.58
N THR A 112 -10.71 2.42 -16.79
CA THR A 112 -10.09 1.83 -15.59
C THR A 112 -9.12 0.72 -16.02
N PRO A 113 -7.83 0.80 -15.63
CA PRO A 113 -6.88 -0.27 -15.93
C PRO A 113 -7.32 -1.55 -15.19
N ALA A 114 -7.31 -2.68 -15.89
CA ALA A 114 -7.50 -3.98 -15.26
C ALA A 114 -6.31 -4.22 -14.33
N GLN A 115 -6.52 -4.11 -13.02
CA GLN A 115 -5.46 -4.41 -12.05
C GLN A 115 -5.06 -5.87 -12.24
N ALA A 116 -3.84 -6.09 -12.74
CA ALA A 116 -3.27 -7.41 -12.98
C ALA A 116 -2.77 -8.04 -11.67
#